data_AF-T0ZYT3-F1
#
_entry.id   AF-T0ZYT3-F1
#
_cell.length_a   1.000
_cell.length_b   1.000
_cell.length_c   1.000
_cell.angle_alpha   90.00
_cell.angle_beta   90.00
_cell.angle_gamma   90.00
#
_symmetry.space_group_name_H-M   'P 1'
#
loop_
_entity.id
_entity.type
_entity.pdbx_description
1 polymer ?
#
loop_
_entity_poly.entity_id
_entity_poly.type
_entity_poly.pdbx_seq_one_letter_code
_entity_poly.pdbx_strand_id
1 'polypeptide(L)'
;TVIGTFRHRPPRTPGIEPLRWEKGGSIGLPWERLRPDAVVDAASLRFVDYCEQHPDEAERINHLGTVRTAREARRAGARYLLISTDYVFGAPTPAPHPESERPEPRCVYARTLRSAETELLDKDDRSAVVRTSTVYSWRPGDLVAAPGGPGNPNFATWLVGETRAGRT
;
A
#
# COMPACT_ATOMS: atom_id res chain seq x y z
N THR A 1 -3.04 11.56 -18.19
CA THR A 1 -4.10 11.67 -17.16
C THR A 1 -3.71 10.85 -15.95
N VAL A 2 -4.02 11.29 -14.73
CA VAL A 2 -3.77 10.52 -13.50
C VAL A 2 -5.11 10.14 -12.88
N ILE A 3 -5.29 8.85 -12.61
CA ILE A 3 -6.52 8.30 -12.03
C ILE A 3 -6.18 7.74 -10.66
N GLY A 4 -6.91 8.17 -9.64
CA GLY A 4 -6.74 7.70 -8.27
C GLY A 4 -7.90 6.80 -7.88
N THR A 5 -7.59 5.53 -7.67
CA THR A 5 -8.59 4.54 -7.26
C THR A 5 -8.84 4.64 -5.76
N PHE A 6 -10.09 4.43 -5.34
CA PHE A 6 -10.42 4.48 -3.91
C PHE A 6 -11.61 3.60 -3.54
N ARG A 7 -11.63 3.11 -2.30
CA ARG A 7 -12.78 2.35 -1.75
C ARG A 7 -13.76 3.24 -1.01
N HIS A 8 -13.26 3.99 -0.02
CA HIS A 8 -14.11 4.77 0.90
C HIS A 8 -14.00 6.28 0.68
N ARG A 9 -12.77 6.80 0.53
CA ARG A 9 -12.49 8.23 0.44
C ARG A 9 -11.87 8.59 -0.90
N PRO A 10 -12.51 9.42 -1.74
CA PRO A 10 -11.92 9.84 -3.01
C PRO A 10 -10.62 10.62 -2.80
N PRO A 11 -9.64 10.50 -3.71
CA PRO A 11 -8.47 11.37 -3.70
C PRO A 11 -8.90 12.83 -3.85
N ARG A 12 -8.31 13.70 -3.03
CA ARG A 12 -8.55 15.16 -3.06
C ARG A 12 -7.39 15.94 -3.68
N THR A 13 -6.42 15.24 -4.25
CA THR A 13 -5.24 15.85 -4.88
C THR A 13 -5.66 16.50 -6.21
N PRO A 14 -5.35 17.79 -6.44
CA PRO A 14 -5.57 18.41 -7.74
C PRO A 14 -4.90 17.60 -8.87
N GLY A 15 -5.59 17.45 -9.99
CA GLY A 15 -5.10 16.70 -11.16
C GLY A 15 -5.26 15.18 -11.09
N ILE A 16 -5.85 14.63 -10.01
CA ILE A 16 -6.20 13.20 -9.92
C ILE A 16 -7.70 13.02 -10.14
N GLU A 17 -8.06 12.27 -11.17
CA GLU A 17 -9.44 11.86 -11.43
C GLU A 17 -9.84 10.71 -10.49
N PRO A 18 -10.88 10.86 -9.66
CA PRO A 18 -11.26 9.83 -8.70
C PRO A 18 -12.03 8.69 -9.38
N LEU A 19 -11.56 7.45 -9.21
CA LEU A 19 -12.26 6.25 -9.66
C LEU A 19 -12.61 5.35 -8.48
N ARG A 20 -13.91 5.22 -8.16
CA ARG A 20 -14.34 4.35 -7.07
C ARG A 20 -14.16 2.88 -7.46
N TRP A 21 -13.62 2.11 -6.53
CA TRP A 21 -13.59 0.67 -6.58
C TRP A 21 -14.87 0.09 -5.97
N GLU A 22 -15.75 -0.48 -6.79
CA GLU A 22 -17.01 -1.08 -6.31
C GLU A 22 -16.87 -2.54 -5.89
N LYS A 23 -17.75 -2.97 -4.97
CA LYS A 23 -17.74 -4.30 -4.33
C LYS A 23 -18.76 -5.19 -5.03
N GLY A 24 -18.32 -6.17 -5.81
CA GLY A 24 -19.21 -7.21 -6.35
C GLY A 24 -18.64 -7.93 -7.57
N GLY A 25 -18.08 -9.12 -7.36
CA GLY A 25 -17.88 -10.14 -8.41
C GLY A 25 -16.73 -9.93 -9.39
N SER A 26 -16.64 -8.78 -10.06
CA SER A 26 -15.55 -8.46 -10.98
C SER A 26 -14.62 -7.42 -10.35
N ILE A 27 -13.64 -7.90 -9.58
CA ILE A 27 -12.43 -7.12 -9.32
C ILE A 27 -11.77 -6.85 -10.68
N GLY A 28 -11.94 -5.66 -11.19
CA GLY A 28 -11.33 -5.23 -12.45
C GLY A 28 -11.50 -3.74 -12.55
N LEU A 29 -10.39 -3.01 -12.50
CA LEU A 29 -10.39 -1.69 -13.11
C LEU A 29 -10.84 -1.85 -14.57
N PRO A 30 -11.44 -0.82 -15.18
CA PRO A 30 -11.79 -0.88 -16.60
C PRO A 30 -10.52 -0.77 -17.45
N TRP A 31 -9.60 -1.74 -17.35
CA TRP A 31 -8.24 -1.73 -17.88
C TRP A 31 -8.20 -1.44 -19.38
N GLU A 32 -9.15 -1.98 -20.14
CA GLU A 32 -9.32 -1.73 -21.58
C GLU A 32 -9.66 -0.28 -21.89
N ARG A 33 -10.42 0.39 -21.00
CA ARG A 33 -10.74 1.82 -21.12
C ARG A 33 -9.62 2.70 -20.58
N LEU A 34 -9.00 2.29 -19.47
CA LEU A 34 -7.96 3.09 -18.80
C LEU A 34 -6.64 3.09 -19.58
N ARG A 35 -6.27 1.93 -20.17
CA ARG A 35 -4.99 1.66 -20.86
C ARG A 35 -3.81 2.42 -20.22
N PRO A 36 -3.52 2.17 -18.94
CA PRO A 36 -2.50 2.95 -18.24
C PRO A 36 -1.11 2.63 -18.79
N ASP A 37 -0.25 3.64 -18.89
CA ASP A 37 1.17 3.43 -19.17
C ASP A 37 1.92 2.86 -17.94
N ALA A 38 1.43 3.18 -16.74
CA ALA A 38 1.97 2.74 -15.47
C ALA A 38 0.90 2.65 -14.37
N VAL A 39 1.13 1.75 -13.41
CA VAL A 39 0.31 1.58 -12.20
C VAL A 39 1.20 1.75 -10.98
N VAL A 40 0.76 2.57 -10.02
CA VAL A 40 1.37 2.67 -8.69
C VAL A 40 0.41 2.06 -7.68
N ASP A 41 0.75 0.88 -7.19
CA ASP A 41 0.00 0.17 -6.18
C ASP A 41 0.43 0.61 -4.79
N ALA A 42 -0.30 1.60 -4.27
CA ALA A 42 -0.18 2.09 -2.90
C ALA A 42 -1.27 1.51 -1.97
N ALA A 43 -2.06 0.54 -2.45
CA ALA A 43 -3.15 -0.03 -1.68
C ALA A 43 -2.64 -1.18 -0.81
N SER A 44 -2.79 -1.07 0.51
CA SER A 44 -2.42 -2.13 1.43
C SER A 44 -3.23 -2.08 2.73
N LEU A 45 -3.55 -3.25 3.26
CA LEU A 45 -3.96 -3.42 4.65
C LEU A 45 -2.72 -3.31 5.54
N ARG A 46 -2.46 -2.09 6.00
CA ARG A 46 -1.22 -1.69 6.69
C ARG A 46 -1.27 -1.69 8.21
N PHE A 47 -2.37 -2.14 8.81
CA PHE A 47 -2.55 -2.13 10.25
C PHE A 47 -2.03 -3.43 10.85
N VAL A 48 -0.79 -3.42 11.35
CA VAL A 48 -0.06 -4.63 11.78
C VAL A 48 -0.89 -5.48 12.75
N ASP A 49 -1.41 -4.90 13.83
CA ASP A 49 -2.21 -5.62 14.82
C ASP A 49 -3.51 -6.19 14.23
N TYR A 50 -4.13 -5.46 13.30
CA TYR A 50 -5.32 -5.93 12.60
C TYR A 50 -5.00 -7.13 11.70
N CYS A 51 -3.87 -7.07 10.99
CA CYS A 51 -3.40 -8.15 10.13
C CYS A 51 -3.09 -9.42 10.93
N GLU A 52 -2.50 -9.31 12.12
CA GLU A 52 -2.27 -10.46 13.01
C GLU A 52 -3.59 -11.13 13.40
N GLN A 53 -4.65 -10.34 13.63
CA GLN A 53 -5.99 -10.86 13.97
C GLN A 53 -6.79 -11.35 12.75
N HIS A 54 -6.47 -10.87 11.54
CA HIS A 54 -7.21 -11.16 10.30
C HIS A 54 -6.25 -11.58 9.17
N PRO A 55 -5.48 -12.67 9.33
CA PRO A 55 -4.44 -13.06 8.39
C PRO A 55 -4.97 -13.37 7.00
N ASP A 56 -6.14 -14.01 6.89
CA ASP A 56 -6.75 -14.34 5.60
C ASP A 56 -7.17 -13.08 4.82
N GLU A 57 -7.64 -12.05 5.54
CA GLU A 57 -7.97 -10.77 4.91
C GLU A 57 -6.71 -10.02 4.47
N ALA A 58 -5.66 -10.04 5.29
CA ALA A 58 -4.36 -9.49 4.93
C ALA A 58 -3.82 -10.16 3.67
N GLU A 59 -3.81 -11.50 3.62
CA GLU A 59 -3.37 -12.28 2.46
C GLU A 59 -4.17 -11.94 1.20
N ARG A 60 -5.50 -11.91 1.31
CA ARG A 60 -6.40 -11.59 0.19
C ARG A 60 -6.16 -10.19 -0.37
N ILE A 61 -5.87 -9.21 0.48
CA ILE A 61 -5.69 -7.80 0.07
C ILE A 61 -4.26 -7.57 -0.42
N ASN A 62 -3.28 -7.84 0.44
CA ASN A 62 -1.89 -7.44 0.25
C ASN A 62 -1.16 -8.34 -0.74
N HIS A 63 -1.45 -9.64 -0.75
CA HIS A 63 -0.80 -10.57 -1.66
C HIS A 63 -1.64 -10.77 -2.92
N LEU A 64 -2.78 -11.45 -2.79
CA LEU A 64 -3.57 -11.87 -3.95
C LEU A 64 -4.16 -10.68 -4.72
N GLY A 65 -4.53 -9.60 -4.02
CA GLY A 65 -5.02 -8.36 -4.62
C GLY A 65 -3.96 -7.67 -5.49
N THR A 66 -2.74 -7.54 -4.97
CA THR A 66 -1.60 -6.97 -5.70
C THR A 66 -1.22 -7.83 -6.90
N VAL A 67 -1.08 -9.15 -6.73
CA VAL A 67 -0.76 -10.07 -7.83
C VAL A 67 -1.78 -9.99 -8.95
N ARG A 68 -3.07 -9.95 -8.60
CA ARG A 68 -4.15 -9.82 -9.59
C ARG A 68 -4.04 -8.50 -10.36
N THR A 69 -3.81 -7.40 -9.66
CA THR A 69 -3.70 -6.06 -10.27
C THR A 69 -2.48 -5.96 -11.16
N ALA A 70 -1.34 -6.50 -10.72
CA ALA A 70 -0.12 -6.60 -11.52
C ALA A 70 -0.31 -7.44 -12.79
N ARG A 71 -1.04 -8.54 -12.71
CA ARG A 71 -1.37 -9.37 -13.88
C ARG A 71 -2.19 -8.60 -14.92
N GLU A 72 -3.20 -7.84 -14.49
CA GLU A 72 -3.99 -7.03 -15.42
C GLU A 72 -3.19 -5.85 -15.99
N ALA A 73 -2.34 -5.22 -15.19
CA ALA A 73 -1.43 -4.17 -15.65
C ALA A 73 -0.49 -4.70 -16.76
N ARG A 74 0.08 -5.90 -16.56
CA ARG A 74 0.92 -6.58 -17.56
C ARG A 74 0.17 -6.88 -18.84
N ARG A 75 -1.07 -7.38 -18.75
CA ARG A 75 -1.93 -7.62 -19.93
C ARG A 75 -2.22 -6.34 -20.70
N ALA A 76 -2.34 -5.21 -20.00
CA ALA A 76 -2.48 -3.89 -20.59
C ALA A 76 -1.16 -3.30 -21.13
N GLY A 77 -0.02 -3.97 -20.92
CA GLY A 77 1.29 -3.47 -21.31
C GLY A 77 1.81 -2.33 -20.43
N ALA A 78 1.25 -2.15 -19.24
CA ALA A 78 1.62 -1.10 -18.27
C ALA A 78 2.84 -1.51 -17.44
N ARG A 79 3.62 -0.54 -16.98
CA ARG A 79 4.62 -0.76 -15.90
C ARG A 79 3.91 -0.87 -14.55
N TYR A 80 4.46 -1.63 -13.61
CA TYR A 80 3.87 -1.79 -12.28
C TYR A 80 4.86 -1.40 -11.17
N LEU A 81 4.44 -0.55 -10.25
CA LEU A 81 5.22 -0.16 -9.08
C LEU A 81 4.45 -0.52 -7.81
N LEU A 82 4.98 -1.43 -7.01
CA LEU A 82 4.43 -1.78 -5.71
C LEU A 82 5.10 -0.95 -4.60
N ILE A 83 4.30 -0.26 -3.79
CA ILE A 83 4.78 0.35 -2.54
C ILE A 83 4.77 -0.72 -1.45
N SER A 84 5.95 -1.10 -0.99
CA SER A 84 6.19 -2.08 0.07
C SER A 84 6.67 -1.42 1.36
N THR A 85 7.15 -2.21 2.31
CA THR A 85 7.52 -1.80 3.67
C THR A 85 8.91 -2.29 4.04
N ASP A 86 9.59 -1.53 4.89
CA ASP A 86 10.78 -1.93 5.63
C ASP A 86 10.54 -3.10 6.61
N TYR A 87 9.29 -3.37 7.00
CA TYR A 87 8.96 -4.46 7.92
C TYR A 87 9.29 -5.85 7.35
N VAL A 88 9.57 -5.92 6.04
CA VAL A 88 10.05 -7.14 5.39
C VAL A 88 11.44 -7.55 5.88
N PHE A 89 12.23 -6.65 6.48
CA PHE A 89 13.55 -6.97 7.04
C PHE A 89 13.50 -7.45 8.50
N GLY A 90 12.32 -7.48 9.12
CA GLY A 90 12.16 -8.02 10.48
C GLY A 90 12.51 -7.01 11.56
N ALA A 91 13.57 -7.28 12.34
CA ALA A 91 13.95 -6.40 13.45
C ALA A 91 14.83 -5.24 12.98
N PRO A 92 14.66 -4.03 13.55
CA PRO A 92 15.54 -2.91 13.27
C PRO A 92 16.98 -3.28 13.59
N THR A 93 17.89 -3.01 12.67
CA THR A 93 19.32 -3.06 12.93
C THR A 93 19.89 -1.64 12.96
N PRO A 94 21.05 -1.41 13.61
CA PRO A 94 21.70 -0.10 13.59
C PRO A 94 22.17 0.34 12.19
N ALA A 95 22.31 -0.60 11.26
CA ALA A 95 22.78 -0.34 9.90
C ALA A 95 21.59 -0.20 8.93
N PRO A 96 21.70 0.65 7.88
CA PRO A 96 20.72 0.67 6.81
C PRO A 96 20.67 -0.67 6.06
N HIS A 97 19.46 -1.10 5.68
CA HIS A 97 19.27 -2.30 4.87
C HIS A 97 19.48 -2.00 3.37
N PRO A 98 20.45 -2.64 2.68
CA PRO A 98 20.56 -2.54 1.22
C PRO A 98 19.44 -3.31 0.51
N GLU A 99 19.13 -2.97 -0.73
CA GLU A 99 18.06 -3.62 -1.51
C GLU A 99 18.34 -5.11 -1.78
N SER A 100 19.62 -5.48 -1.80
CA SER A 100 20.10 -6.87 -1.96
C SER A 100 19.99 -7.70 -0.68
N GLU A 101 19.69 -7.09 0.47
CA GLU A 101 19.51 -7.82 1.71
C GLU A 101 18.28 -8.73 1.62
N ARG A 102 18.44 -9.96 2.13
CA ARG A 102 17.37 -10.97 2.15
C ARG A 102 16.29 -10.55 3.16
N PRO A 103 15.02 -10.44 2.73
CA PRO A 103 13.94 -10.13 3.67
C PRO A 103 13.62 -11.28 4.65
N GLU A 104 13.32 -10.93 5.90
CA GLU A 104 12.95 -11.81 7.01
C GLU A 104 11.73 -11.25 7.80
N PRO A 105 10.53 -11.24 7.19
CA PRO A 105 9.35 -10.62 7.78
C PRO A 105 8.88 -11.34 9.06
N ARG A 106 8.64 -10.56 10.13
CA ARG A 106 8.24 -11.10 11.45
C ARG A 106 6.75 -10.98 11.79
N CYS A 107 5.99 -10.19 11.02
CA CYS A 107 4.55 -10.01 11.21
C CYS A 107 3.75 -10.41 9.96
N VAL A 108 2.46 -10.72 10.12
CA VAL A 108 1.53 -11.06 9.02
C VAL A 108 1.52 -9.97 7.95
N TYR A 109 1.44 -8.70 8.37
CA TYR A 109 1.48 -7.57 7.44
C TYR A 109 2.68 -7.65 6.48
N ALA A 110 3.89 -7.81 7.01
CA ALA A 110 5.11 -7.89 6.21
C ALA A 110 5.20 -9.19 5.41
N ARG A 111 4.75 -10.32 5.96
CA ARG A 111 4.73 -11.61 5.26
C ARG A 111 3.88 -11.54 3.99
N THR A 112 2.66 -11.00 4.10
CA THR A 112 1.74 -10.87 2.95
C THR A 112 2.29 -9.95 1.85
N LEU A 113 2.91 -8.81 2.24
CA LEU A 113 3.61 -7.91 1.30
C LEU A 113 4.80 -8.60 0.63
N ARG A 114 5.60 -9.36 1.40
CA ARG A 114 6.77 -10.07 0.88
C ARG A 114 6.38 -11.16 -0.12
N SER A 115 5.26 -11.86 0.11
CA SER A 115 4.70 -12.80 -0.87
C SER A 115 4.38 -12.09 -2.19
N ALA A 116 3.74 -10.92 -2.11
CA ALA A 116 3.44 -10.08 -3.28
C ALA A 116 4.71 -9.63 -4.01
N GLU A 117 5.73 -9.15 -3.29
CA GLU A 117 7.02 -8.76 -3.88
C GLU A 117 7.64 -9.91 -4.68
N THR A 118 7.64 -11.11 -4.09
CA THR A 118 8.27 -12.29 -4.68
C THR A 118 7.54 -12.67 -5.97
N GLU A 119 6.22 -12.80 -5.91
CA GLU A 119 5.44 -13.16 -7.09
C GLU A 119 5.46 -12.08 -8.19
N LEU A 120 5.51 -10.81 -7.80
CA LEU A 120 5.61 -9.69 -8.73
C LEU A 120 6.93 -9.71 -9.51
N LEU A 121 8.05 -9.84 -8.79
CA LEU A 121 9.40 -9.80 -9.37
C LEU A 121 9.72 -11.07 -10.17
N ASP A 122 9.18 -12.22 -9.80
CA ASP A 122 9.37 -13.48 -10.53
C ASP A 122 8.66 -13.51 -11.90
N LYS A 123 7.64 -12.67 -12.10
CA LYS A 123 6.73 -12.77 -13.25
C LYS A 123 6.89 -11.66 -14.29
N ASP A 124 7.62 -10.58 -14.00
CA ASP A 124 7.65 -9.39 -14.85
C ASP A 124 8.80 -8.42 -14.60
N ASP A 125 9.71 -8.34 -15.56
CA ASP A 125 10.84 -7.41 -15.57
C ASP A 125 10.42 -5.93 -15.70
N ARG A 126 9.14 -5.64 -15.98
CA ARG A 126 8.58 -4.29 -16.03
C ARG A 126 7.95 -3.85 -14.69
N SER A 127 8.09 -4.69 -13.67
CA SER A 127 7.63 -4.39 -12.32
C SER A 127 8.78 -3.94 -11.42
N ALA A 128 8.48 -3.05 -10.49
CA ALA A 128 9.43 -2.58 -9.48
C ALA A 128 8.77 -2.53 -8.09
N VAL A 129 9.59 -2.69 -7.06
CA VAL A 129 9.18 -2.63 -5.65
C VAL A 129 9.91 -1.48 -4.98
N VAL A 130 9.18 -0.62 -4.27
CA VAL A 130 9.74 0.46 -3.44
C VAL A 130 9.43 0.14 -1.99
N ARG A 131 10.44 -0.29 -1.23
CA ARG A 131 10.30 -0.47 0.23
C ARG A 131 10.47 0.88 0.91
N THR A 132 9.48 1.30 1.69
CA THR A 132 9.52 2.55 2.44
C THR A 132 9.35 2.30 3.94
N SER A 133 9.81 3.24 4.75
CA SER A 133 9.61 3.25 6.21
C SER A 133 8.79 4.48 6.62
N THR A 134 8.00 4.32 7.69
CA THR A 134 7.29 5.41 8.40
C THR A 134 6.70 6.50 7.49
N VAL A 135 5.76 6.14 6.62
CA VAL A 135 5.11 7.09 5.71
C VAL A 135 4.13 7.99 6.47
N TYR A 136 4.27 9.31 6.32
CA TYR A 136 3.37 10.31 6.89
C TYR A 136 2.92 11.34 5.84
N SER A 137 1.89 12.13 6.16
CA SER A 137 1.40 13.20 5.30
C SER A 137 1.02 14.44 6.13
N TRP A 138 1.10 15.62 5.51
CA TRP A 138 0.70 16.89 6.13
C TRP A 138 -0.82 17.15 6.02
N ARG A 139 -1.61 16.24 5.47
CA ARG A 139 -3.01 16.51 5.16
C ARG A 139 -3.87 16.60 6.42
N PRO A 140 -4.45 17.78 6.73
CA PRO A 140 -5.33 17.93 7.88
C PRO A 140 -6.59 17.07 7.69
N GLY A 141 -6.94 16.28 8.71
CA GLY A 141 -8.15 15.43 8.68
C GLY A 141 -8.00 14.08 7.98
N ASP A 142 -6.81 13.72 7.49
CA ASP A 142 -6.51 12.35 7.05
C ASP A 142 -6.40 11.44 8.28
N LEU A 143 -7.57 10.99 8.76
CA LEU A 143 -7.65 10.05 9.86
C LEU A 143 -7.21 8.66 9.40
N VAL A 144 -6.24 8.10 10.11
CA VAL A 144 -5.74 6.74 10.00
C VAL A 144 -6.58 5.85 10.90
N ALA A 145 -7.29 4.88 10.33
CA ALA A 145 -8.16 3.96 11.06
C ALA A 145 -8.00 2.54 10.51
N ALA A 146 -7.79 1.56 11.40
CA ALA A 146 -7.98 0.16 11.05
C ALA A 146 -9.43 -0.07 10.58
N PRO A 147 -9.71 -1.10 9.76
CA PRO A 147 -11.09 -1.42 9.37
C PRO A 147 -12.00 -1.54 10.60
N GLY A 148 -13.07 -0.72 10.63
CA GLY A 148 -14.02 -0.67 11.77
C GLY A 148 -13.53 0.06 13.02
N GLY A 149 -12.28 0.55 13.06
CA GLY A 149 -11.70 1.26 14.21
C GLY A 149 -11.94 2.78 14.17
N PRO A 150 -11.68 3.47 15.31
CA PRO A 150 -11.73 4.94 15.36
C PRO A 150 -10.61 5.54 14.51
N GLY A 151 -10.87 6.72 13.92
CA GLY A 151 -9.89 7.44 13.13
C GLY A 151 -8.99 8.34 13.97
N ASN A 152 -7.68 8.15 13.86
CA ASN A 152 -6.67 8.92 14.58
C ASN A 152 -5.84 9.81 13.64
N PRO A 153 -5.29 10.94 14.10
CA PRO A 153 -4.31 11.71 13.33
C PRO A 153 -3.09 10.85 12.98
N ASN A 154 -2.47 11.10 11.82
CA ASN A 154 -1.19 10.46 11.51
C ASN A 154 -0.07 11.05 12.39
N PHE A 155 1.05 10.33 12.51
CA PHE A 155 2.18 10.69 13.38
C PHE A 155 2.62 12.15 13.25
N ALA A 156 2.79 12.67 12.01
CA ALA A 156 3.25 14.03 11.79
C ALA A 156 2.23 15.07 12.29
N THR A 157 0.94 14.86 11.98
CA THR A 157 -0.13 15.75 12.44
C THR A 157 -0.37 15.67 13.95
N TRP A 158 -0.19 14.49 14.53
CA TRP A 158 -0.25 14.28 15.98
C TRP A 158 0.90 15.02 16.66
N LEU A 159 2.15 14.83 16.22
CA LEU A 159 3.33 15.47 16.80
C LEU A 159 3.19 17.00 16.79
N VAL A 160 2.77 17.56 15.66
CA VAL A 160 2.52 19.00 15.53
C VAL A 160 1.42 19.48 16.48
N GLY A 161 0.38 18.67 16.69
CA GLY A 161 -0.67 18.94 17.66
C GLY A 161 -0.16 18.95 19.10
N GLU A 162 0.67 17.97 19.48
CA GLU A 162 1.30 17.88 20.80
C GLU A 162 2.25 19.06 21.07
N THR A 163 3.11 19.39 20.10
CA THR A 163 4.06 20.50 20.23
C THR A 163 3.35 21.84 20.36
N ARG A 164 2.27 22.07 19.59
CA ARG A 164 1.45 23.29 19.73
C ARG A 164 0.75 23.39 21.09
N ALA A 165 0.47 22.26 21.72
CA ALA A 165 -0.17 22.21 23.02
C ALA A 165 0.83 22.20 24.20
N GLY A 166 2.14 22.27 23.93
CA GLY A 166 3.19 22.25 24.95
C GLY A 166 3.30 20.93 25.71
N ARG A 167 2.94 19.80 25.08
CA ARG A 167 3.01 18.46 25.68
C ARG A 167 4.24 17.64 25.25
N THR A 168 5.05 18.19 24.34
CA THR A 168 6.32 17.63 23.85
C THR A 168 7.41 18.67 23.83
#